data_AF-K3XH30-F1
#
_entry.id   AF-K3XH30-F1
#
_cell.length_a   1.000
_cell.length_b   1.000
_cell.length_c   1.000
_cell.angle_alpha   90.00
_cell.angle_beta   90.00
_cell.angle_gamma   90.00
#
_symmetry.space_group_name_H-M   'P 1'
#
loop_
_entity.id
_entity.type
_entity.pdbx_description
1 polymer ?
#
loop_
_entity_poly.entity_id
_entity_poly.type
_entity_poly.pdbx_seq_one_letter_code
_entity_poly.pdbx_strand_id
1 'polypeptide(L)'
;MRLSHFLAQSSNNTTTEPIRIFVATWNVGGKTPTTALNLEDFLPPDDNSDIYVLGFQEIVPLNAGNVLVIEDNEPAARWLVLINQALNRPADTDANVFQHEPSPSVDSASSRASSSLDTSFSDLSKTASGATIFQKSLLKAISKSFMPVRRKQLKACNCPVEMTKTSYRDACFRCPKAYADETDSSEEDEEEEVKDKEKPRDSYGSVIDGITSAPATRDQLKYNLIACKQMVGIFVTVWVKKELVQHIGHLRKSCIGRGILGCLGNKGCISVSMTLHQTSFCFVCSHLASGQKEGDEFRRNSDVLEILRLTMFSRICRRTGRRIPEKILEHDKVIWLGDLNYRIALSYADTKKLLMENNWDALFEKDQLKIERDAGRVFKGWNEGKIYFAPTYKYSFNSDAYAGETATSKKKRRTPAWCDRILWRGDGIMQLSYYRGESRFSDHRPVCGTFVVEVEVLNKKTKRRSSNADMRIGAEELLPRGKGKALHEM
;
A
#
# COMPACT_ATOMS: atom_id res chain seq x y z
N MET A 1 40.82 -27.11 -23.12
CA MET A 1 39.82 -26.55 -22.19
C MET A 1 38.46 -26.54 -22.89
N ARG A 2 37.49 -27.34 -22.42
CA ARG A 2 36.13 -27.40 -22.98
C ARG A 2 35.23 -26.39 -22.27
N LEU A 3 34.61 -25.52 -23.06
CA LEU A 3 33.73 -24.41 -22.67
C LEU A 3 32.30 -24.92 -22.45
N SER A 4 32.07 -25.82 -21.47
CA SER A 4 30.75 -26.45 -21.27
C SER A 4 30.23 -26.41 -19.83
N HIS A 5 30.72 -25.50 -18.98
CA HIS A 5 30.40 -25.49 -17.55
C HIS A 5 29.61 -24.29 -17.01
N PHE A 6 29.04 -23.41 -17.85
CA PHE A 6 28.37 -22.19 -17.38
C PHE A 6 26.88 -22.01 -17.73
N LEU A 7 26.18 -23.05 -18.20
CA LEU A 7 24.73 -23.01 -18.36
C LEU A 7 24.02 -24.14 -17.59
N ALA A 8 24.41 -24.34 -16.33
CA ALA A 8 23.49 -24.94 -15.37
C ALA A 8 22.55 -23.83 -14.87
N GLN A 9 21.56 -23.45 -15.69
CA GLN A 9 20.35 -22.86 -15.16
C GLN A 9 19.74 -23.91 -14.24
N SER A 10 19.96 -23.74 -12.93
CA SER A 10 19.10 -24.35 -11.92
C SER A 10 17.67 -23.97 -12.30
N SER A 11 16.94 -24.92 -12.88
CA SER A 11 15.50 -24.82 -13.05
C SER A 11 14.91 -24.72 -11.65
N ASN A 12 14.81 -23.50 -11.14
CA ASN A 12 14.10 -23.24 -9.90
C ASN A 12 12.66 -23.66 -10.18
N ASN A 13 12.23 -24.78 -9.61
CA ASN A 13 10.86 -25.24 -9.70
C ASN A 13 9.98 -24.18 -9.03
N THR A 14 9.45 -23.22 -9.80
CA THR A 14 8.51 -22.21 -9.31
C THR A 14 7.11 -22.54 -9.80
N THR A 15 6.13 -22.32 -8.93
CA THR A 15 4.70 -22.34 -9.26
C THR A 15 4.15 -20.93 -9.15
N THR A 16 3.01 -20.67 -9.77
CA THR A 16 2.27 -19.42 -9.63
C THR A 16 1.07 -19.63 -8.73
N GLU A 17 0.89 -18.75 -7.74
CA GLU A 17 -0.29 -18.72 -6.87
C GLU A 17 -1.05 -17.41 -7.11
N PRO A 18 -2.39 -17.45 -7.24
CA PRO A 18 -3.19 -16.24 -7.38
C PRO A 18 -3.34 -15.56 -6.02
N ILE A 19 -3.05 -14.26 -5.95
CA ILE A 19 -3.23 -13.41 -4.77
C ILE A 19 -4.26 -12.33 -5.08
N ARG A 20 -5.28 -12.20 -4.23
CA ARG A 20 -6.32 -11.18 -4.36
C ARG A 20 -5.88 -9.89 -3.67
N ILE A 21 -5.87 -8.78 -4.39
CA ILE A 21 -5.44 -7.46 -3.87
C ILE A 21 -6.59 -6.46 -4.01
N PHE A 22 -7.05 -5.92 -2.89
CA PHE A 22 -7.96 -4.78 -2.85
C PHE A 22 -7.15 -3.48 -2.84
N VAL A 23 -7.53 -2.54 -3.70
CA VAL A 23 -6.88 -1.24 -3.81
C VAL A 23 -7.94 -0.16 -3.76
N ALA A 24 -7.78 0.82 -2.89
CA ALA A 24 -8.70 1.96 -2.83
C ALA A 24 -7.95 3.28 -2.66
N THR A 25 -8.51 4.33 -3.26
CA THR A 25 -8.03 5.71 -3.13
C THR A 25 -9.16 6.64 -2.74
N TRP A 26 -8.86 7.61 -1.85
CA TRP A 26 -9.83 8.62 -1.46
C TRP A 26 -9.18 9.96 -1.09
N ASN A 27 -9.50 11.01 -1.84
CA ASN A 27 -9.26 12.37 -1.39
C ASN A 27 -10.31 12.75 -0.34
N VAL A 28 -9.88 13.01 0.90
CA VAL A 28 -10.76 13.26 2.04
C VAL A 28 -10.93 14.74 2.37
N GLY A 29 -10.41 15.63 1.53
CA GLY A 29 -10.70 17.07 1.55
C GLY A 29 -10.32 17.80 2.84
N GLY A 30 -9.25 17.37 3.50
CA GLY A 30 -8.74 17.92 4.76
C GLY A 30 -9.55 17.51 5.99
N LYS A 31 -10.47 16.54 5.87
CA LYS A 31 -11.37 16.14 6.95
C LYS A 31 -10.78 14.98 7.75
N THR A 32 -10.77 15.17 9.06
CA THR A 32 -10.41 14.14 10.03
C THR A 32 -11.61 13.22 10.29
N PRO A 33 -11.46 11.89 10.21
CA PRO A 33 -12.57 10.99 10.44
C PRO A 33 -12.93 10.93 11.92
N THR A 34 -14.21 10.67 12.19
CA THR A 34 -14.74 10.37 13.53
C THR A 34 -15.05 8.88 13.65
N THR A 35 -15.29 8.40 14.87
CA THR A 35 -15.65 7.00 15.11
C THR A 35 -16.99 6.58 14.50
N ALA A 36 -17.86 7.54 14.17
CA ALA A 36 -19.13 7.30 13.50
C ALA A 36 -19.00 7.12 11.97
N LEU A 37 -17.82 7.33 11.38
CA LEU A 37 -17.64 7.18 9.94
C LEU A 37 -17.77 5.70 9.54
N ASN A 38 -18.83 5.37 8.81
CA ASN A 38 -18.95 4.04 8.21
C ASN A 38 -17.94 3.89 7.05
N LEU A 39 -17.10 2.86 7.13
CA LEU A 39 -16.13 2.52 6.09
C LEU A 39 -16.65 1.49 5.08
N GLU A 40 -17.85 0.95 5.21
CA GLU A 40 -18.34 -0.12 4.31
C GLU A 40 -18.38 0.29 2.83
N ASP A 41 -18.70 1.55 2.55
CA ASP A 41 -18.66 2.12 1.19
C ASP A 41 -17.22 2.24 0.63
N PHE A 42 -16.20 2.13 1.47
CA PHE A 42 -14.77 2.22 1.12
C PHE A 42 -14.02 0.89 1.28
N LEU A 43 -14.42 0.07 2.25
CA LEU A 43 -13.87 -1.23 2.64
C LEU A 43 -15.04 -2.19 2.87
N PRO A 44 -15.55 -2.84 1.82
CA PRO A 44 -16.63 -3.80 1.96
C PRO A 44 -16.20 -4.96 2.88
N PRO A 45 -17.04 -5.37 3.85
CA PRO A 45 -16.68 -6.39 4.83
C PRO A 45 -16.44 -7.77 4.19
N ASP A 46 -17.08 -8.04 3.05
CA ASP A 46 -17.08 -9.36 2.40
C ASP A 46 -15.97 -9.55 1.35
N ASP A 47 -15.18 -8.52 1.02
CA ASP A 47 -14.21 -8.61 -0.09
C ASP A 47 -13.10 -9.65 0.16
N ASN A 48 -12.74 -9.88 1.44
CA ASN A 48 -11.81 -10.92 1.91
C ASN A 48 -10.48 -11.04 1.12
N SER A 49 -9.97 -9.93 0.58
CA SER A 49 -8.71 -9.88 -0.17
C SER A 49 -7.51 -10.27 0.66
N ASP A 50 -6.48 -10.82 0.03
CA ASP A 50 -5.24 -11.21 0.70
C ASP A 50 -4.39 -10.01 1.13
N ILE A 51 -4.47 -8.92 0.35
CA ILE A 51 -3.76 -7.67 0.57
C ILE A 51 -4.75 -6.51 0.37
N TYR A 52 -4.72 -5.53 1.28
CA TYR A 52 -5.41 -4.25 1.14
C TYR A 52 -4.39 -3.13 1.02
N VAL A 53 -4.51 -2.33 -0.05
CA VAL A 53 -3.68 -1.14 -0.30
C VAL A 53 -4.59 0.08 -0.33
N LEU A 54 -4.46 0.93 0.69
CA LEU A 54 -5.37 2.07 0.89
C LEU A 54 -4.59 3.37 0.83
N GLY A 55 -4.90 4.18 -0.16
CA GLY A 55 -4.32 5.50 -0.38
C GLY A 55 -5.30 6.62 -0.06
N PHE A 56 -4.83 7.66 0.61
CA PHE A 56 -5.61 8.84 0.93
C PHE A 56 -4.87 10.10 0.49
N GLN A 57 -5.64 11.12 0.14
CA GLN A 57 -5.13 12.44 -0.23
C GLN A 57 -5.88 13.51 0.56
N GLU A 58 -5.19 14.62 0.85
CA GLU A 58 -5.71 15.69 1.72
C GLU A 58 -6.20 15.17 3.09
N ILE A 59 -5.45 14.29 3.77
CA ILE A 59 -5.85 13.85 5.13
C ILE A 59 -5.72 14.94 6.21
N VAL A 60 -5.00 16.02 5.90
CA VAL A 60 -4.85 17.22 6.73
C VAL A 60 -5.29 18.45 5.94
N PRO A 61 -5.83 19.51 6.58
CA PRO A 61 -6.05 20.78 5.92
C PRO A 61 -4.75 21.33 5.33
N LEU A 62 -4.73 21.69 4.06
CA LEU A 62 -3.53 22.22 3.37
C LEU A 62 -3.29 23.71 3.70
N ASN A 63 -3.07 24.02 4.98
CA ASN A 63 -2.66 25.33 5.45
C ASN A 63 -1.12 25.42 5.62
N ALA A 64 -0.58 26.63 5.77
CA ALA A 64 0.87 26.84 5.86
C ALA A 64 1.54 26.04 6.99
N GLY A 65 0.85 25.86 8.13
CA GLY A 65 1.36 25.08 9.27
C GLY A 65 1.61 23.62 8.93
N ASN A 66 0.62 22.96 8.32
CA ASN A 66 0.71 21.54 7.94
C ASN A 66 1.68 21.28 6.78
N VAL A 67 1.95 22.29 5.95
CA VAL A 67 2.84 22.15 4.78
C VAL A 67 4.29 22.49 5.11
N LEU A 68 4.55 23.42 6.03
CA LEU A 68 5.88 24.01 6.26
C LEU A 68 6.46 23.81 7.66
N VAL A 69 5.65 23.49 8.67
CA VAL A 69 6.08 23.55 10.07
C VAL A 69 6.22 22.14 10.67
N ILE A 70 5.11 21.45 10.93
CA ILE A 70 5.11 20.11 11.54
C ILE A 70 4.02 19.26 10.86
N GLU A 71 4.36 18.01 10.53
CA GLU A 71 3.40 17.03 10.01
C GLU A 71 2.47 16.54 11.13
N ASP A 72 1.21 16.98 11.10
CA ASP A 72 0.16 16.48 11.99
C ASP A 72 -0.22 15.04 11.62
N ASN A 73 0.07 14.12 12.54
CA ASN A 73 -0.15 12.68 12.36
C ASN A 73 -1.45 12.18 13.01
N GLU A 74 -2.22 13.03 13.69
CA GLU A 74 -3.47 12.63 14.34
C GLU A 74 -4.50 12.09 13.32
N PRO A 75 -4.74 12.75 12.17
CA PRO A 75 -5.72 12.22 11.21
C PRO A 75 -5.32 10.85 10.65
N ALA A 76 -4.03 10.65 10.35
CA ALA A 76 -3.51 9.35 9.92
C ALA A 76 -3.69 8.26 10.99
N ALA A 77 -3.44 8.60 12.27
CA ALA A 77 -3.66 7.69 13.39
C ALA A 77 -5.12 7.26 13.51
N ARG A 78 -6.07 8.19 13.39
CA ARG A 78 -7.51 7.89 13.42
C ARG A 78 -7.94 7.02 12.25
N TRP A 79 -7.49 7.32 11.03
CA TRP A 79 -7.72 6.45 9.86
C TRP A 79 -7.21 5.04 10.12
N LEU A 80 -6.02 4.90 10.69
CA LEU A 80 -5.41 3.60 10.95
C LEU A 80 -6.24 2.74 11.92
N VAL A 81 -6.80 3.37 12.96
CA VAL A 81 -7.71 2.70 13.91
C VAL A 81 -8.99 2.23 13.21
N LEU A 82 -9.65 3.09 12.43
CA LEU A 82 -10.88 2.74 11.74
C LEU A 82 -10.68 1.63 10.71
N ILE A 83 -9.58 1.66 9.97
CA ILE A 83 -9.22 0.61 9.02
C ILE A 83 -8.99 -0.72 9.76
N ASN A 84 -8.25 -0.70 10.87
CA ASN A 84 -8.05 -1.91 11.68
C ASN A 84 -9.40 -2.48 12.15
N GLN A 85 -10.29 -1.62 12.66
CA GLN A 85 -11.62 -2.04 13.10
C GLN A 85 -12.41 -2.66 11.94
N ALA A 86 -12.37 -2.09 10.74
CA ALA A 86 -13.06 -2.63 9.57
C ALA A 86 -12.49 -4.00 9.11
N LEU A 87 -11.16 -4.13 9.04
CA LEU A 87 -10.51 -5.35 8.54
C LEU A 87 -10.49 -6.50 9.56
N ASN A 88 -10.44 -6.18 10.84
CA ASN A 88 -10.28 -7.15 11.94
C ASN A 88 -11.52 -7.22 12.85
N ARG A 89 -12.74 -7.00 12.31
CA ARG A 89 -14.00 -7.17 13.07
C ARG A 89 -14.11 -8.61 13.61
N PRO A 90 -14.55 -8.82 14.87
CA PRO A 90 -14.85 -10.15 15.39
C PRO A 90 -16.03 -10.79 14.65
N ALA A 91 -15.92 -12.09 14.36
CA ALA A 91 -16.93 -12.85 13.61
C ALA A 91 -18.30 -12.99 14.31
N ASP A 92 -18.37 -12.79 15.63
CA ASP A 92 -19.61 -13.01 16.42
C ASP A 92 -20.71 -11.95 16.24
N THR A 93 -20.47 -10.91 15.44
CA THR A 93 -21.44 -9.82 15.26
C THR A 93 -22.52 -10.13 14.21
N ASP A 94 -22.30 -11.14 13.34
CA ASP A 94 -23.22 -11.47 12.24
C ASP A 94 -24.37 -12.42 12.64
N ALA A 95 -24.34 -13.00 13.85
CA ALA A 95 -25.27 -14.06 14.24
C ALA A 95 -26.65 -13.60 14.76
N ASN A 96 -26.88 -12.30 15.02
CA ASN A 96 -28.08 -11.81 15.71
C ASN A 96 -29.04 -10.95 14.86
N VAL A 97 -28.91 -10.94 13.53
CA VAL A 97 -29.74 -10.07 12.65
C VAL A 97 -31.14 -10.65 12.35
N PHE A 98 -31.43 -11.91 12.69
CA PHE A 98 -32.72 -12.54 12.41
C PHE A 98 -33.52 -12.93 13.66
N GLN A 99 -33.87 -11.99 14.54
CA GLN A 99 -35.03 -12.16 15.44
C GLN A 99 -35.82 -10.84 15.61
N HIS A 100 -36.97 -10.80 14.91
CA HIS A 100 -38.21 -10.05 15.14
C HIS A 100 -38.18 -8.59 15.64
N GLU A 101 -38.57 -7.66 14.76
CA GLU A 101 -39.21 -6.39 15.14
C GLU A 101 -40.67 -6.61 15.57
N PRO A 102 -41.11 -5.88 16.61
CA PRO A 102 -42.42 -5.21 16.58
C PRO A 102 -42.28 -3.69 16.78
N SER A 103 -43.18 -2.96 16.10
CA SER A 103 -43.30 -1.51 15.96
C SER A 103 -43.50 -0.73 17.28
N PRO A 104 -43.35 0.61 17.29
CA PRO A 104 -42.89 1.36 18.46
C PRO A 104 -44.04 1.82 19.37
N SER A 105 -43.81 1.73 20.68
CA SER A 105 -44.51 2.54 21.68
C SER A 105 -43.49 3.32 22.52
N VAL A 106 -43.83 4.58 22.70
CA VAL A 106 -43.14 5.67 23.37
C VAL A 106 -42.67 5.37 24.80
N ASP A 107 -41.58 6.06 25.14
CA ASP A 107 -41.01 6.35 26.45
C ASP A 107 -40.29 5.23 27.21
N SER A 108 -38.96 5.30 27.23
CA SER A 108 -38.17 5.60 28.44
C SER A 108 -36.67 5.47 28.17
N ALA A 109 -35.91 6.39 28.76
CA ALA A 109 -34.48 6.55 28.60
C ALA A 109 -33.66 5.26 28.80
N SER A 110 -32.87 4.90 27.79
CA SER A 110 -31.61 4.18 28.01
C SER A 110 -30.52 4.83 27.18
N SER A 111 -29.59 5.48 27.87
CA SER A 111 -28.38 6.04 27.31
C SER A 111 -27.48 4.91 26.81
N ARG A 112 -27.54 4.60 25.52
CA ARG A 112 -26.48 3.81 24.86
C ARG A 112 -25.25 4.71 24.75
N ALA A 113 -24.21 4.35 25.49
CA ALA A 113 -22.93 5.05 25.52
C ALA A 113 -22.25 5.01 24.15
N SER A 114 -22.36 6.10 23.39
CA SER A 114 -21.59 6.34 22.16
C SER A 114 -20.41 7.30 22.40
N SER A 115 -19.98 7.48 23.65
CA SER A 115 -19.11 8.59 24.06
C SER A 115 -17.72 8.21 24.55
N SER A 116 -17.23 6.95 24.45
CA SER A 116 -15.91 6.62 25.01
C SER A 116 -14.73 7.03 24.11
N LEU A 117 -14.86 6.82 22.80
CA LEU A 117 -13.75 7.00 21.85
C LEU A 117 -13.47 8.45 21.48
N ASP A 118 -14.50 9.23 21.12
CA ASP A 118 -14.30 10.65 20.78
C ASP A 118 -13.79 11.42 22.00
N THR A 119 -14.17 11.02 23.22
CA THR A 119 -13.63 11.56 24.47
C THR A 119 -12.18 11.14 24.69
N SER A 120 -11.80 9.89 24.36
CA SER A 120 -10.38 9.44 24.42
C SER A 120 -9.47 10.20 23.43
N PHE A 121 -9.96 10.49 22.22
CA PHE A 121 -9.23 11.35 21.27
C PHE A 121 -9.20 12.81 21.74
N SER A 122 -10.28 13.29 22.39
CA SER A 122 -10.34 14.63 22.98
C SER A 122 -9.39 14.76 24.19
N ASP A 123 -9.24 13.74 25.01
CA ASP A 123 -8.34 13.71 26.17
C ASP A 123 -6.86 13.61 25.76
N LEU A 124 -6.57 13.01 24.59
CA LEU A 124 -5.27 13.15 23.93
C LEU A 124 -4.93 14.61 23.61
N SER A 125 -5.91 15.42 23.24
CA SER A 125 -5.70 16.84 22.92
C SER A 125 -5.56 17.72 24.17
N LYS A 126 -6.21 17.36 25.28
CA LYS A 126 -6.23 18.15 26.53
C LYS A 126 -5.00 17.94 27.42
N THR A 127 -4.27 16.84 27.26
CA THR A 127 -2.99 16.61 27.95
C THR A 127 -1.80 17.30 27.25
N ALA A 128 -2.03 17.95 26.11
CA ALA A 128 -1.02 18.57 25.26
C ALA A 128 -0.82 20.08 25.49
N SER A 129 -0.88 20.55 26.75
CA SER A 129 -0.44 21.91 27.12
C SER A 129 1.10 22.06 27.15
N GLY A 130 1.85 21.04 26.72
CA GLY A 130 3.26 21.07 26.36
C GLY A 130 3.46 20.66 24.89
N ALA A 131 3.05 21.52 23.96
CA ALA A 131 3.09 21.27 22.53
C ALA A 131 4.52 21.34 21.99
N THR A 132 5.02 20.27 21.34
CA THR A 132 5.86 20.29 20.10
C THR A 132 6.53 18.95 19.76
N ILE A 133 6.78 18.04 20.72
CA ILE A 133 7.58 16.80 20.47
C ILE A 133 6.73 15.51 20.39
N PHE A 134 5.45 15.56 20.77
CA PHE A 134 4.67 14.35 21.10
C PHE A 134 3.83 13.72 19.97
N GLN A 135 3.59 14.40 18.84
CA GLN A 135 2.63 13.91 17.81
C GLN A 135 3.21 12.83 16.86
N LYS A 136 4.50 12.88 16.48
CA LYS A 136 5.16 11.79 15.71
C LYS A 136 5.08 10.44 16.44
N SER A 137 5.04 10.47 17.78
CA SER A 137 4.98 9.27 18.61
C SER A 137 3.66 8.50 18.45
N LEU A 138 2.54 9.19 18.17
CA LEU A 138 1.20 8.60 18.17
C LEU A 138 0.99 7.62 17.02
N LEU A 139 1.22 8.05 15.77
CA LEU A 139 1.10 7.16 14.61
C LEU A 139 2.09 6.00 14.69
N LYS A 140 3.31 6.25 15.20
CA LYS A 140 4.32 5.21 15.43
C LYS A 140 3.89 4.21 16.52
N ALA A 141 3.21 4.66 17.58
CA ALA A 141 2.70 3.80 18.64
C ALA A 141 1.50 2.97 18.19
N ILE A 142 0.53 3.58 17.54
CA ILE A 142 -0.67 2.89 17.02
C ILE A 142 -0.28 1.92 15.90
N SER A 143 0.58 2.32 14.96
CA SER A 143 1.02 1.38 13.91
C SER A 143 1.70 0.15 14.50
N LYS A 144 2.52 0.29 15.56
CA LYS A 144 3.13 -0.86 16.25
C LYS A 144 2.11 -1.83 16.83
N SER A 145 0.91 -1.40 17.22
CA SER A 145 -0.10 -2.31 17.77
C SER A 145 -0.72 -3.23 16.71
N PHE A 146 -0.74 -2.79 15.45
CA PHE A 146 -1.32 -3.54 14.32
C PHE A 146 -0.28 -4.30 13.47
N MET A 147 1.00 -4.02 13.68
CA MET A 147 2.10 -4.74 13.04
C MET A 147 2.28 -6.14 13.66
N PRO A 148 2.90 -7.10 12.93
CA PRO A 148 3.11 -8.45 13.44
C PRO A 148 3.90 -8.50 14.75
N VAL A 149 3.46 -9.34 15.71
CA VAL A 149 4.04 -9.49 17.07
C VAL A 149 5.55 -9.75 17.03
N ARG A 150 5.97 -10.62 16.12
CA ARG A 150 7.38 -10.95 15.92
C ARG A 150 7.84 -10.16 14.71
N ARG A 151 8.61 -9.08 14.91
CA ARG A 151 9.29 -8.35 13.82
C ARG A 151 10.13 -9.28 12.91
N LYS A 152 10.53 -10.46 13.42
CA LYS A 152 11.18 -11.55 12.66
C LYS A 152 10.29 -12.21 11.57
N GLN A 153 8.98 -11.98 11.56
CA GLN A 153 8.08 -12.53 10.54
C GLN A 153 8.21 -11.78 9.21
N LEU A 154 8.40 -10.46 9.25
CA LEU A 154 8.73 -9.70 8.05
C LEU A 154 10.20 -9.95 7.72
N LYS A 155 10.47 -10.46 6.52
CA LYS A 155 11.84 -10.68 6.08
C LYS A 155 12.47 -9.35 5.70
N ALA A 156 13.68 -9.07 6.20
CA ALA A 156 14.46 -7.97 5.65
C ALA A 156 14.73 -8.21 4.16
N CYS A 157 15.09 -9.44 3.80
CA CYS A 157 15.32 -9.89 2.44
C CYS A 157 14.92 -11.36 2.23
N ASN A 158 14.79 -11.79 0.98
CA ASN A 158 14.53 -13.19 0.61
C ASN A 158 15.81 -13.95 0.25
N CYS A 159 16.98 -13.49 0.70
CA CYS A 159 18.24 -14.22 0.47
C CYS A 159 18.22 -15.59 1.15
N PRO A 160 18.70 -16.67 0.49
CA PRO A 160 18.81 -17.98 1.12
C PRO A 160 19.70 -17.92 2.36
N VAL A 161 19.24 -18.53 3.46
CA VAL A 161 20.00 -18.61 4.72
C VAL A 161 21.20 -19.56 4.61
N GLU A 162 21.22 -20.44 3.60
CA GLU A 162 22.27 -21.44 3.35
C GLU A 162 23.57 -20.87 2.74
N MET A 163 23.67 -19.56 2.50
CA MET A 163 24.94 -18.97 2.07
C MET A 163 25.96 -19.01 3.21
N THR A 164 27.22 -19.33 2.89
CA THR A 164 28.32 -19.30 3.87
C THR A 164 28.40 -17.93 4.55
N LYS A 165 28.72 -17.89 5.86
CA LYS A 165 28.70 -16.64 6.68
C LYS A 165 29.45 -15.47 6.03
N THR A 166 30.54 -15.75 5.31
CA THR A 166 31.34 -14.76 4.58
C THR A 166 30.59 -14.20 3.36
N SER A 167 30.02 -15.07 2.51
CA SER A 167 29.27 -14.66 1.32
C SER A 167 27.95 -13.97 1.64
N TYR A 168 27.30 -14.33 2.75
CA TYR A 168 26.05 -13.71 3.19
C TYR A 168 26.24 -12.24 3.63
N ARG A 169 27.35 -11.93 4.31
CA ARG A 169 27.69 -10.54 4.71
C ARG A 169 28.00 -9.65 3.52
N ASP A 170 28.68 -10.18 2.50
CA ASP A 170 28.99 -9.43 1.28
C ASP A 170 27.76 -9.22 0.38
N ALA A 171 26.76 -10.11 0.49
CA ALA A 171 25.53 -10.06 -0.29
C ALA A 171 24.40 -9.28 0.39
N CYS A 172 24.27 -9.27 1.72
CA CYS A 172 23.12 -8.65 2.40
C CYS A 172 23.54 -7.58 3.40
N PHE A 173 23.28 -6.31 3.08
CA PHE A 173 23.75 -5.15 3.85
C PHE A 173 22.95 -4.88 5.13
N ARG A 174 21.74 -5.45 5.26
CA ARG A 174 20.79 -5.06 6.33
C ARG A 174 20.19 -6.22 7.15
N CYS A 175 20.80 -7.41 7.16
CA CYS A 175 20.26 -8.53 7.94
C CYS A 175 20.88 -8.60 9.35
N PRO A 176 20.08 -8.65 10.43
CA PRO A 176 20.59 -8.84 11.78
C PRO A 176 21.29 -10.19 11.94
N LYS A 177 22.36 -10.21 12.75
CA LYS A 177 23.02 -11.44 13.22
C LYS A 177 21.99 -12.29 13.96
N ALA A 178 21.62 -13.45 13.41
CA ALA A 178 21.06 -14.50 14.25
C ALA A 178 22.18 -14.90 15.23
N TYR A 179 21.96 -14.69 16.53
CA TYR A 179 22.93 -14.78 17.64
C TYR A 179 23.84 -13.56 17.81
N ALA A 180 23.30 -12.49 18.38
CA ALA A 180 23.93 -11.69 19.44
C ALA A 180 22.91 -10.65 19.95
N ASP A 181 23.17 -10.20 21.17
CA ASP A 181 22.41 -9.34 22.05
C ASP A 181 21.74 -8.10 21.46
N GLU A 182 20.82 -7.56 22.25
CA GLU A 182 20.08 -6.33 22.02
C GLU A 182 20.98 -5.13 21.74
N THR A 183 20.36 -4.09 21.19
CA THR A 183 20.88 -2.78 20.80
C THR A 183 21.55 -2.71 19.43
N ASP A 184 21.06 -1.71 18.69
CA ASP A 184 21.71 -1.05 17.57
C ASP A 184 21.52 -1.61 16.14
N SER A 185 20.60 -0.95 15.41
CA SER A 185 20.86 -0.42 14.07
C SER A 185 19.65 0.43 13.66
N SER A 186 19.72 1.69 14.06
CA SER A 186 19.24 2.87 13.34
C SER A 186 19.95 2.92 11.94
N GLU A 187 19.57 3.69 10.91
CA GLU A 187 18.96 5.01 10.86
C GLU A 187 18.15 5.17 9.56
N GLU A 188 17.04 5.90 9.65
CA GLU A 188 16.91 7.29 9.17
C GLU A 188 15.81 7.89 10.08
N ASP A 189 16.19 8.34 11.27
CA ASP A 189 15.39 9.19 12.15
C ASP A 189 16.41 10.20 12.73
N GLU A 190 16.20 11.50 12.53
CA GLU A 190 17.00 12.58 13.12
C GLU A 190 16.95 12.47 14.65
N GLU A 191 18.11 12.29 15.29
CA GLU A 191 18.26 12.28 16.75
C GLU A 191 18.51 13.70 17.28
N GLU A 192 17.58 14.22 18.07
CA GLU A 192 17.93 15.20 19.11
C GLU A 192 18.13 14.44 20.43
N GLU A 193 19.35 14.51 20.96
CA GLU A 193 19.71 13.99 22.28
C GLU A 193 18.96 14.73 23.39
N VAL A 194 18.18 14.02 24.21
CA VAL A 194 17.75 14.50 25.53
C VAL A 194 18.21 13.53 26.60
N LYS A 195 19.12 14.01 27.45
CA LYS A 195 19.70 13.30 28.59
C LYS A 195 18.63 12.83 29.58
N ASP A 196 18.82 11.60 30.06
CA ASP A 196 18.06 10.90 31.09
C ASP A 196 17.66 11.78 32.29
N LYS A 197 16.35 11.90 32.49
CA LYS A 197 15.72 12.06 33.80
C LYS A 197 14.46 11.19 33.88
N GLU A 198 14.45 10.35 34.91
CA GLU A 198 13.39 9.49 35.47
C GLU A 198 12.03 9.45 34.75
N LYS A 199 11.65 8.24 34.29
CA LYS A 199 10.38 7.90 33.63
C LYS A 199 9.15 8.18 34.52
N PRO A 200 8.14 8.94 34.04
CA PRO A 200 6.79 8.83 34.57
C PRO A 200 6.10 7.58 33.99
N ARG A 201 5.33 6.87 34.83
CA ARG A 201 4.52 5.70 34.44
C ARG A 201 3.56 6.03 33.28
N ASP A 202 3.38 5.06 32.39
CA ASP A 202 2.72 5.16 31.08
C ASP A 202 1.26 5.64 31.12
N SER A 203 1.03 6.92 30.84
CA SER A 203 -0.32 7.47 30.58
C SER A 203 -0.88 7.04 29.21
N TYR A 204 -0.01 6.69 28.25
CA TYR A 204 -0.39 6.28 26.90
C TYR A 204 -0.97 4.86 26.79
N GLY A 205 -0.61 3.95 27.72
CA GLY A 205 -1.11 2.57 27.72
C GLY A 205 -2.62 2.51 27.95
N SER A 206 -3.12 3.32 28.88
CA SER A 206 -4.54 3.42 29.22
C SER A 206 -5.42 3.93 28.06
N VAL A 207 -4.88 4.82 27.21
CA VAL A 207 -5.66 5.40 26.10
C VAL A 207 -5.79 4.44 24.91
N ILE A 208 -4.77 3.61 24.65
CA ILE A 208 -4.84 2.57 23.61
C ILE A 208 -5.86 1.50 24.00
N ASP A 209 -5.95 1.16 25.28
CA ASP A 209 -6.94 0.21 25.82
C ASP A 209 -8.38 0.75 25.73
N GLY A 210 -8.59 2.08 25.78
CA GLY A 210 -9.90 2.70 25.57
C GLY A 210 -10.34 2.79 24.11
N ILE A 211 -9.39 2.86 23.17
CA ILE A 211 -9.66 2.98 21.72
C ILE A 211 -9.88 1.61 21.06
N THR A 212 -9.33 0.55 21.65
CA THR A 212 -9.55 -0.83 21.21
C THR A 212 -10.65 -1.46 22.05
N SER A 213 -11.90 -1.38 21.60
CA SER A 213 -12.99 -2.18 22.17
C SER A 213 -12.62 -3.66 22.06
N ALA A 214 -12.09 -4.21 23.16
CA ALA A 214 -11.41 -5.49 23.28
C ALA A 214 -10.27 -5.69 22.25
N PRO A 215 -8.98 -5.59 22.65
CA PRO A 215 -7.93 -6.04 21.76
C PRO A 215 -8.06 -7.55 21.68
N ALA A 216 -8.53 -8.04 20.53
CA ALA A 216 -8.01 -9.29 20.03
C ALA A 216 -6.49 -9.19 20.23
N THR A 217 -5.91 -10.10 21.03
CA THR A 217 -4.45 -10.10 21.24
C THR A 217 -3.80 -10.00 19.85
N ARG A 218 -2.64 -9.36 19.69
CA ARG A 218 -2.04 -9.18 18.35
C ARG A 218 -1.94 -10.49 17.52
N ASP A 219 -1.95 -11.64 18.19
CA ASP A 219 -2.02 -12.98 17.58
C ASP A 219 -3.40 -13.36 17.00
N GLN A 220 -4.47 -12.60 17.26
CA GLN A 220 -5.83 -12.82 16.78
C GLN A 220 -6.20 -11.91 15.59
N LEU A 221 -5.34 -10.95 15.21
CA LEU A 221 -5.57 -10.11 14.03
C LEU A 221 -5.56 -10.98 12.75
N LYS A 222 -6.63 -10.89 11.95
CA LYS A 222 -6.73 -11.53 10.63
C LYS A 222 -5.80 -10.87 9.62
N TYR A 223 -5.71 -9.55 9.68
CA TYR A 223 -4.84 -8.71 8.86
C TYR A 223 -3.84 -7.95 9.71
N ASN A 224 -2.57 -8.00 9.31
CA ASN A 224 -1.52 -7.20 9.91
C ASN A 224 -1.18 -6.01 9.01
N LEU A 225 -0.95 -4.87 9.64
CA LEU A 225 -0.31 -3.74 8.98
C LEU A 225 1.14 -4.11 8.66
N ILE A 226 1.59 -3.92 7.43
CA ILE A 226 3.01 -4.09 7.06
C ILE A 226 3.67 -2.76 6.72
N ALA A 227 2.92 -1.83 6.15
CA ALA A 227 3.42 -0.51 5.78
C ALA A 227 2.37 0.56 6.07
N CYS A 228 2.83 1.66 6.66
CA CYS A 228 2.07 2.87 6.89
C CYS A 228 3.02 4.06 6.70
N LYS A 229 2.61 5.10 5.96
CA LYS A 229 3.40 6.33 5.78
C LYS A 229 2.49 7.50 5.43
N GLN A 230 2.75 8.62 6.09
CA GLN A 230 2.21 9.93 5.76
C GLN A 230 3.31 10.79 5.08
N MET A 231 2.87 11.66 4.17
CA MET A 231 3.62 12.77 3.60
C MET A 231 2.67 13.96 3.44
N VAL A 232 2.68 14.87 4.39
CA VAL A 232 1.77 16.02 4.49
C VAL A 232 0.32 15.53 4.40
N GLY A 233 -0.34 15.71 3.25
CA GLY A 233 -1.73 15.30 3.02
C GLY A 233 -1.88 13.93 2.35
N ILE A 234 -0.81 13.27 1.94
CA ILE A 234 -0.88 11.93 1.33
C ILE A 234 -0.63 10.89 2.41
N PHE A 235 -1.43 9.83 2.44
CA PHE A 235 -1.30 8.74 3.40
C PHE A 235 -1.52 7.39 2.73
N VAL A 236 -0.67 6.41 3.04
CA VAL A 236 -0.75 5.05 2.48
C VAL A 236 -0.68 4.03 3.59
N THR A 237 -1.53 3.01 3.50
CA THR A 237 -1.44 1.80 4.32
C THR A 237 -1.47 0.55 3.46
N VAL A 238 -0.72 -0.47 3.87
CA VAL A 238 -0.73 -1.81 3.28
C VAL A 238 -0.96 -2.83 4.39
N TRP A 239 -2.05 -3.58 4.26
CA TRP A 239 -2.47 -4.62 5.19
C TRP A 239 -2.47 -5.96 4.49
N VAL A 240 -2.06 -7.01 5.19
CA VAL A 240 -1.87 -8.34 4.61
C VAL A 240 -2.41 -9.40 5.55
N LYS A 241 -3.07 -10.42 4.99
CA LYS A 241 -3.50 -11.59 5.76
C LYS A 241 -2.35 -12.18 6.55
N LYS A 242 -2.60 -12.53 7.80
CA LYS A 242 -1.59 -12.99 8.76
C LYS A 242 -0.71 -14.11 8.21
N GLU A 243 -1.28 -15.08 7.49
CA GLU A 243 -0.58 -16.22 6.90
C GLU A 243 0.43 -15.83 5.80
N LEU A 244 0.25 -14.69 5.14
CA LEU A 244 1.13 -14.22 4.07
C LEU A 244 2.29 -13.37 4.58
N VAL A 245 2.22 -12.83 5.80
CA VAL A 245 3.23 -11.93 6.38
C VAL A 245 4.64 -12.52 6.31
N GLN A 246 4.79 -13.81 6.60
CA GLN A 246 6.09 -14.51 6.57
C GLN A 246 6.72 -14.64 5.18
N HIS A 247 5.95 -14.37 4.13
CA HIS A 247 6.39 -14.44 2.74
C HIS A 247 6.76 -13.06 2.19
N ILE A 248 6.56 -12.01 2.98
CA ILE A 248 6.90 -10.64 2.60
C ILE A 248 8.34 -10.31 2.94
N GLY A 249 9.03 -9.69 1.98
CA GLY A 249 10.40 -9.22 2.12
C GLY A 249 10.67 -7.91 1.40
N HIS A 250 11.86 -7.34 1.60
CA HIS A 250 12.35 -6.14 0.89
C HIS A 250 11.43 -4.91 0.97
N LEU A 251 10.69 -4.79 2.08
CA LEU A 251 9.75 -3.69 2.28
C LEU A 251 10.50 -2.35 2.40
N ARG A 252 10.20 -1.42 1.50
CA ARG A 252 10.80 -0.09 1.42
C ARG A 252 9.74 0.94 1.06
N LYS A 253 9.97 2.19 1.44
CA LYS A 253 9.06 3.31 1.17
C LYS A 253 9.88 4.46 0.57
N SER A 254 9.28 5.23 -0.32
CA SER A 254 9.88 6.43 -0.91
C SER A 254 8.82 7.52 -1.03
N CYS A 255 9.17 8.75 -0.69
CA CYS A 255 8.29 9.91 -0.71
C CYS A 255 8.87 10.94 -1.68
N ILE A 256 8.10 11.35 -2.69
CA ILE A 256 8.50 12.36 -3.66
C ILE A 256 7.49 13.50 -3.59
N GLY A 257 7.91 14.67 -3.08
CA GLY A 257 7.09 15.88 -3.07
C GLY A 257 7.13 16.59 -4.43
N ARG A 258 5.99 17.10 -4.87
CA ARG A 258 5.75 17.80 -6.16
C ARG A 258 4.92 19.07 -6.00
N GLY A 259 4.70 19.50 -4.76
CA GLY A 259 3.82 20.59 -4.42
C GLY A 259 4.44 21.96 -4.64
N ILE A 260 4.29 22.85 -3.67
CA ILE A 260 4.85 24.20 -3.75
C ILE A 260 6.36 24.12 -4.06
N LEU A 261 6.82 24.96 -5.00
CA LEU A 261 8.18 24.94 -5.56
C LEU A 261 8.62 23.62 -6.22
N GLY A 262 7.68 22.71 -6.51
CA GLY A 262 7.96 21.40 -7.10
C GLY A 262 8.61 20.40 -6.15
N CYS A 263 8.66 20.68 -4.85
CA CYS A 263 9.36 19.82 -3.88
C CYS A 263 8.55 19.53 -2.61
N LEU A 264 7.57 20.37 -2.25
CA LEU A 264 6.82 20.20 -1.00
C LEU A 264 5.81 19.03 -1.07
N GLY A 265 5.56 18.38 0.07
CA GLY A 265 4.81 17.13 0.15
C GLY A 265 3.29 17.24 -0.03
N ASN A 266 2.73 18.44 -0.18
CA ASN A 266 1.29 18.65 -0.36
C ASN A 266 0.76 18.16 -1.74
N LYS A 267 1.67 17.83 -2.66
CA LYS A 267 1.47 17.06 -3.88
C LYS A 267 2.64 16.12 -4.06
N GLY A 268 2.50 15.12 -4.92
CA GLY A 268 3.55 14.14 -5.21
C GLY A 268 3.07 12.72 -4.95
N CYS A 269 3.93 11.85 -4.40
CA CYS A 269 3.56 10.47 -4.12
C CYS A 269 4.25 9.87 -2.89
N ILE A 270 3.62 8.81 -2.38
CA ILE A 270 4.25 7.81 -1.52
C ILE A 270 4.26 6.50 -2.31
N SER A 271 5.44 5.91 -2.45
CA SER A 271 5.63 4.60 -3.09
C SER A 271 6.06 3.56 -2.07
N VAL A 272 5.42 2.39 -2.09
CA VAL A 272 5.76 1.23 -1.24
C VAL A 272 6.25 0.10 -2.14
N SER A 273 7.52 -0.28 -1.98
CA SER A 273 8.15 -1.42 -2.65
C SER A 273 8.16 -2.60 -1.69
N MET A 274 7.79 -3.78 -2.18
CA MET A 274 7.91 -5.03 -1.41
C MET A 274 8.10 -6.22 -2.34
N THR A 275 8.40 -7.37 -1.76
CA THR A 275 8.31 -8.68 -2.42
C THR A 275 7.33 -9.54 -1.65
N LEU A 276 6.53 -10.32 -2.36
CA LEU A 276 5.75 -11.42 -1.82
C LEU A 276 6.21 -12.69 -2.54
N HIS A 277 6.77 -13.63 -1.80
CA HIS A 277 7.53 -14.75 -2.35
C HIS A 277 8.62 -14.25 -3.33
N GLN A 278 8.57 -14.68 -4.60
CA GLN A 278 9.56 -14.31 -5.61
C GLN A 278 9.11 -13.13 -6.47
N THR A 279 7.89 -12.61 -6.29
CA THR A 279 7.34 -11.50 -7.08
C THR A 279 7.52 -10.17 -6.35
N SER A 280 8.00 -9.16 -7.06
CA SER A 280 8.16 -7.79 -6.58
C SER A 280 6.95 -6.92 -6.94
N PHE A 281 6.52 -6.13 -5.96
CA PHE A 281 5.38 -5.23 -6.04
C PHE A 281 5.82 -3.79 -5.76
N CYS A 282 5.24 -2.84 -6.50
CA CYS A 282 5.28 -1.43 -6.13
C CYS A 282 3.87 -0.84 -6.13
N PHE A 283 3.48 -0.27 -5.00
CA PHE A 283 2.22 0.48 -4.86
C PHE A 283 2.55 1.96 -4.79
N VAL A 284 1.97 2.76 -5.68
CA VAL A 284 2.22 4.21 -5.75
C VAL A 284 0.93 4.95 -5.48
N CYS A 285 0.86 5.72 -4.39
CA CYS A 285 -0.26 6.60 -4.10
C CYS A 285 0.14 8.04 -4.36
N SER A 286 -0.52 8.72 -5.30
CA SER A 286 -0.19 10.09 -5.66
C SER A 286 -1.32 11.10 -5.43
N HIS A 287 -0.92 12.35 -5.27
CA HIS A 287 -1.78 13.52 -5.40
C HIS A 287 -1.11 14.49 -6.36
N LEU A 288 -1.56 14.52 -7.62
CA LEU A 288 -0.93 15.30 -8.68
C LEU A 288 -1.42 16.75 -8.73
N ALA A 289 -0.71 17.62 -9.47
CA ALA A 289 -1.09 19.02 -9.65
C ALA A 289 -2.59 19.20 -10.00
N SER A 290 -3.26 20.02 -9.20
CA SER A 290 -4.66 20.41 -9.43
C SER A 290 -4.76 21.57 -10.42
N GLY A 291 -5.97 21.79 -10.94
CA GLY A 291 -6.24 22.87 -11.89
C GLY A 291 -7.20 22.43 -13.00
N GLN A 292 -7.84 23.40 -13.64
CA GLN A 292 -8.80 23.20 -14.73
C GLN A 292 -8.53 24.13 -15.92
N LYS A 293 -7.41 24.87 -15.90
CA LYS A 293 -7.01 25.67 -17.05
C LYS A 293 -6.42 24.73 -18.11
N GLU A 294 -6.56 25.13 -19.36
CA GLU A 294 -5.86 24.48 -20.46
C GLU A 294 -4.35 24.47 -20.19
N GLY A 295 -3.70 23.33 -20.44
CA GLY A 295 -2.29 23.10 -20.13
C GLY A 295 -2.01 22.59 -18.71
N ASP A 296 -3.00 22.55 -17.81
CA ASP A 296 -2.81 21.99 -16.46
C ASP A 296 -2.53 20.49 -16.50
N GLU A 297 -3.00 19.79 -17.55
CA GLU A 297 -2.69 18.39 -17.82
C GLU A 297 -1.20 18.15 -18.04
N PHE A 298 -0.47 19.08 -18.66
CA PHE A 298 0.98 18.95 -18.84
C PHE A 298 1.74 19.03 -17.51
N ARG A 299 1.21 19.76 -16.53
CA ARG A 299 1.78 19.79 -15.17
C ARG A 299 1.61 18.43 -14.49
N ARG A 300 0.44 17.79 -14.65
CA ARG A 300 0.21 16.42 -14.14
C ARG A 300 1.08 15.39 -14.85
N ASN A 301 1.25 15.48 -16.17
CA ASN A 301 2.18 14.63 -16.90
C ASN A 301 3.61 14.79 -16.37
N SER A 302 4.04 16.04 -16.18
CA SER A 302 5.37 16.34 -15.62
C SER A 302 5.54 15.76 -14.22
N ASP A 303 4.52 15.83 -13.36
CA ASP A 303 4.58 15.21 -12.03
C ASP A 303 4.75 13.69 -12.11
N VAL A 304 4.01 13.02 -13.00
CA VAL A 304 4.15 11.56 -13.21
C VAL A 304 5.55 11.20 -13.68
N LEU A 305 6.09 11.92 -14.67
CA LEU A 305 7.44 11.68 -15.19
C LEU A 305 8.51 11.92 -14.11
N GLU A 306 8.38 12.98 -13.34
CA GLU A 306 9.30 13.29 -12.25
C GLU A 306 9.22 12.26 -11.12
N ILE A 307 8.03 11.79 -10.74
CA ILE A 307 7.87 10.70 -9.77
C ILE A 307 8.61 9.45 -10.26
N LEU A 308 8.36 9.02 -11.51
CA LEU A 308 9.03 7.86 -12.09
C LEU A 308 10.56 8.01 -12.14
N ARG A 309 11.04 9.22 -12.43
CA ARG A 309 12.47 9.54 -12.50
C ARG A 309 13.14 9.56 -11.12
N LEU A 310 12.52 10.25 -10.17
CA LEU A 310 13.10 10.57 -8.86
C LEU A 310 12.96 9.45 -7.83
N THR A 311 11.88 8.66 -7.87
CA THR A 311 11.71 7.56 -6.93
C THR A 311 12.90 6.59 -7.03
N MET A 312 13.54 6.34 -5.89
CA MET A 312 14.66 5.42 -5.75
C MET A 312 14.49 4.67 -4.43
N PHE A 313 14.48 3.35 -4.48
CA PHE A 313 14.45 2.50 -3.30
C PHE A 313 15.87 2.07 -2.93
N SER A 314 16.19 2.09 -1.65
CA SER A 314 17.50 1.67 -1.15
C SER A 314 17.80 0.20 -1.48
N ARG A 315 19.07 -0.10 -1.77
CA ARG A 315 19.52 -1.48 -1.98
C ARG A 315 19.65 -2.18 -0.63
N ILE A 316 18.89 -3.27 -0.44
CA ILE A 316 18.94 -4.07 0.79
C ILE A 316 19.99 -5.19 0.67
N CYS A 317 20.10 -5.83 -0.49
CA CYS A 317 21.08 -6.87 -0.74
C CYS A 317 21.47 -6.96 -2.24
N ARG A 318 22.69 -7.42 -2.50
CA ARG A 318 23.24 -7.83 -3.80
C ARG A 318 22.98 -9.32 -3.98
N ARG A 319 21.86 -9.67 -4.63
CA ARG A 319 21.62 -11.07 -5.02
C ARG A 319 22.22 -11.35 -6.40
N THR A 320 23.06 -12.38 -6.49
CA THR A 320 23.45 -12.97 -7.76
C THR A 320 22.23 -13.65 -8.39
N GLY A 321 21.73 -13.16 -9.53
CA GLY A 321 20.71 -13.84 -10.34
C GLY A 321 19.43 -13.03 -10.66
N ARG A 322 18.75 -12.39 -9.70
CA ARG A 322 17.62 -11.48 -10.00
C ARG A 322 17.69 -10.23 -9.13
N ARG A 323 17.80 -9.09 -9.82
CA ARG A 323 18.01 -7.76 -9.25
C ARG A 323 16.77 -7.35 -8.45
N ILE A 324 16.97 -6.87 -7.24
CA ILE A 324 15.89 -6.28 -6.45
C ILE A 324 15.59 -4.91 -7.06
N PRO A 325 14.33 -4.60 -7.40
CA PRO A 325 13.98 -3.33 -8.01
C PRO A 325 14.40 -2.13 -7.14
N GLU A 326 15.01 -1.14 -7.78
CA GLU A 326 15.38 0.16 -7.19
C GLU A 326 14.51 1.29 -7.75
N LYS A 327 13.90 1.09 -8.92
CA LYS A 327 12.95 2.01 -9.55
C LYS A 327 11.55 1.43 -9.60
N ILE A 328 10.53 2.30 -9.70
CA ILE A 328 9.11 1.89 -9.80
C ILE A 328 8.93 0.88 -10.96
N LEU A 329 9.41 1.23 -12.16
CA LEU A 329 9.19 0.43 -13.37
C LEU A 329 10.00 -0.88 -13.45
N GLU A 330 10.93 -1.11 -12.51
CA GLU A 330 11.71 -2.34 -12.42
C GLU A 330 10.96 -3.47 -11.67
N HIS A 331 9.84 -3.17 -11.01
CA HIS A 331 9.05 -4.17 -10.30
C HIS A 331 8.23 -5.02 -11.27
N ASP A 332 8.00 -6.28 -10.90
CA ASP A 332 7.21 -7.23 -11.69
C ASP A 332 5.75 -6.79 -11.79
N LYS A 333 5.21 -6.21 -10.70
CA LYS A 333 3.81 -5.78 -10.56
C LYS A 333 3.78 -4.37 -9.99
N VAL A 334 3.12 -3.44 -10.67
CA VAL A 334 2.97 -2.05 -10.20
C VAL A 334 1.50 -1.66 -10.24
N ILE A 335 0.99 -1.11 -9.13
CA ILE A 335 -0.34 -0.50 -9.07
C ILE A 335 -0.18 0.95 -8.63
N TRP A 336 -0.70 1.87 -9.43
CA TRP A 336 -0.69 3.30 -9.17
C TRP A 336 -2.12 3.77 -8.90
N LEU A 337 -2.33 4.36 -7.74
CA LEU A 337 -3.61 4.86 -7.26
C LEU A 337 -3.47 6.32 -6.82
N GLY A 338 -4.57 7.05 -6.73
CA GLY A 338 -4.54 8.40 -6.17
C GLY A 338 -5.54 9.36 -6.77
N ASP A 339 -5.56 10.57 -6.23
CA ASP A 339 -6.12 11.75 -6.89
C ASP A 339 -5.12 12.25 -7.95
N LEU A 340 -5.31 11.77 -9.17
CA LEU A 340 -4.52 12.15 -10.33
C LEU A 340 -4.92 13.52 -10.88
N ASN A 341 -6.04 14.08 -10.43
CA ASN A 341 -6.51 15.43 -10.74
C ASN A 341 -6.74 15.77 -12.22
N TYR A 342 -6.68 14.79 -13.14
CA TYR A 342 -7.07 15.01 -14.53
C TYR A 342 -8.55 15.37 -14.62
N ARG A 343 -8.89 16.26 -15.56
CA ARG A 343 -10.22 16.84 -15.71
C ARG A 343 -10.86 16.40 -17.01
N ILE A 344 -12.11 16.80 -17.19
CA ILE A 344 -12.82 16.60 -18.45
C ILE A 344 -12.62 17.84 -19.32
N ALA A 345 -12.14 17.64 -20.55
CA ALA A 345 -11.91 18.66 -21.55
C ALA A 345 -13.22 19.10 -22.23
N LEU A 346 -14.19 19.51 -21.42
CA LEU A 346 -15.49 20.04 -21.84
C LEU A 346 -15.89 21.26 -21.02
N SER A 347 -16.79 22.06 -21.57
CA SER A 347 -17.47 23.10 -20.80
C SER A 347 -18.36 22.46 -19.73
N TYR A 348 -18.62 23.18 -18.64
CA TYR A 348 -19.55 22.70 -17.61
C TYR A 348 -20.94 22.36 -18.17
N ALA A 349 -21.43 23.13 -19.15
CA ALA A 349 -22.76 22.91 -19.74
C ALA A 349 -22.81 21.59 -20.52
N ASP A 350 -21.79 21.31 -21.33
CA ASP A 350 -21.72 20.08 -22.12
C ASP A 350 -21.49 18.86 -21.23
N THR A 351 -20.62 18.97 -20.22
CA THR A 351 -20.46 17.92 -19.20
C THR A 351 -21.78 17.64 -18.49
N LYS A 352 -22.54 18.68 -18.08
CA LYS A 352 -23.82 18.51 -17.41
C LYS A 352 -24.84 17.78 -18.30
N LYS A 353 -24.88 18.10 -19.59
CA LYS A 353 -25.74 17.40 -20.55
C LYS A 353 -25.44 15.89 -20.58
N LEU A 354 -24.17 15.53 -20.75
CA LEU A 354 -23.76 14.12 -20.78
C LEU A 354 -23.99 13.39 -19.44
N LEU A 355 -23.82 14.10 -18.31
CA LEU A 355 -24.16 13.57 -16.99
C LEU A 355 -25.65 13.25 -16.85
N MET A 356 -26.53 14.14 -17.31
CA MET A 356 -27.99 13.95 -17.27
C MET A 356 -28.44 12.77 -18.15
N GLU A 357 -27.70 12.50 -19.22
CA GLU A 357 -27.93 11.36 -20.12
C GLU A 357 -27.27 10.06 -19.62
N ASN A 358 -26.52 10.10 -18.51
CA ASN A 358 -25.66 9.02 -18.02
C ASN A 358 -24.71 8.46 -19.11
N ASN A 359 -24.29 9.33 -20.04
CA ASN A 359 -23.47 8.93 -21.19
C ASN A 359 -21.98 8.94 -20.82
N TRP A 360 -21.58 7.94 -20.03
CA TRP A 360 -20.22 7.82 -19.50
C TRP A 360 -19.17 7.64 -20.59
N ASP A 361 -19.49 6.87 -21.64
CA ASP A 361 -18.55 6.62 -22.73
C ASP A 361 -18.21 7.94 -23.47
N ALA A 362 -19.22 8.74 -23.86
CA ALA A 362 -18.97 10.02 -24.53
C ALA A 362 -18.25 11.03 -23.63
N LEU A 363 -18.52 10.99 -22.33
CA LEU A 363 -17.86 11.84 -21.35
C LEU A 363 -16.39 11.41 -21.14
N PHE A 364 -16.12 10.11 -21.14
CA PHE A 364 -14.79 9.54 -20.98
C PHE A 364 -13.89 9.80 -22.19
N GLU A 365 -14.44 9.89 -23.41
CA GLU A 365 -13.69 10.34 -24.60
C GLU A 365 -13.11 11.76 -24.44
N LYS A 366 -13.58 12.53 -23.46
CA LYS A 366 -13.09 13.87 -23.12
C LYS A 366 -12.28 13.90 -21.81
N ASP A 367 -12.02 12.75 -21.20
CA ASP A 367 -11.16 12.63 -20.03
C ASP A 367 -9.70 12.95 -20.41
N GLN A 368 -9.08 13.91 -19.72
CA GLN A 368 -7.71 14.30 -20.02
C GLN A 368 -6.73 13.15 -19.80
N LEU A 369 -6.90 12.30 -18.76
CA LEU A 369 -5.97 11.18 -18.55
C LEU A 369 -6.02 10.20 -19.72
N LYS A 370 -7.23 9.88 -20.22
CA LYS A 370 -7.40 9.07 -21.44
C LYS A 370 -6.70 9.72 -22.63
N ILE A 371 -6.96 10.98 -22.92
CA ILE A 371 -6.38 11.73 -24.05
C ILE A 371 -4.84 11.74 -23.98
N GLU A 372 -4.28 12.03 -22.80
CA GLU A 372 -2.82 12.08 -22.60
C GLU A 372 -2.16 10.69 -22.73
N ARG A 373 -2.86 9.62 -22.32
CA ARG A 373 -2.42 8.23 -22.48
C ARG A 373 -2.47 7.76 -23.92
N ASP A 374 -3.56 8.03 -24.63
CA ASP A 374 -3.74 7.66 -26.04
C ASP A 374 -2.70 8.37 -26.92
N ALA A 375 -2.35 9.60 -26.58
CA ALA A 375 -1.27 10.34 -27.22
C ALA A 375 0.15 9.92 -26.79
N GLY A 376 0.28 8.96 -25.87
CA GLY A 376 1.55 8.43 -25.40
C GLY A 376 2.38 9.39 -24.55
N ARG A 377 1.79 10.48 -24.03
CA ARG A 377 2.50 11.51 -23.24
C ARG A 377 2.68 11.15 -21.78
N VAL A 378 1.83 10.27 -21.25
CA VAL A 378 1.88 9.81 -19.86
C VAL A 378 1.40 8.36 -19.74
N PHE A 379 1.84 7.63 -18.71
CA PHE A 379 1.40 6.26 -18.41
C PHE A 379 1.46 5.29 -19.61
N LYS A 380 2.46 5.43 -20.48
CA LYS A 380 2.67 4.52 -21.61
C LYS A 380 2.90 3.08 -21.11
N GLY A 381 2.12 2.13 -21.63
CA GLY A 381 2.19 0.72 -21.24
C GLY A 381 1.52 0.40 -19.89
N TRP A 382 0.70 1.31 -19.37
CA TRP A 382 -0.14 1.06 -18.20
C TRP A 382 -1.58 0.78 -18.63
N ASN A 383 -2.25 -0.06 -17.85
CA ASN A 383 -3.65 -0.43 -18.01
C ASN A 383 -4.52 0.32 -17.00
N GLU A 384 -5.78 0.50 -17.35
CA GLU A 384 -6.83 1.04 -16.47
C GLU A 384 -8.14 0.32 -16.82
N GLY A 385 -8.95 0.01 -15.83
CA GLY A 385 -10.24 -0.63 -16.02
C GLY A 385 -11.20 0.30 -16.73
N LYS A 386 -12.16 -0.27 -17.47
CA LYS A 386 -13.24 0.55 -18.04
C LYS A 386 -14.05 1.17 -16.90
N ILE A 387 -14.28 2.48 -17.00
CA ILE A 387 -15.05 3.25 -16.01
C ILE A 387 -16.53 3.13 -16.37
N TYR A 388 -17.31 2.62 -15.41
CA TYR A 388 -18.78 2.50 -15.52
C TYR A 388 -19.52 3.31 -14.44
N PHE A 389 -18.81 4.20 -13.75
CA PHE A 389 -19.32 5.00 -12.65
C PHE A 389 -19.20 6.49 -12.94
N ALA A 390 -20.08 7.29 -12.33
CA ALA A 390 -20.11 8.73 -12.52
C ALA A 390 -18.86 9.43 -11.94
N PRO A 391 -18.46 10.61 -12.49
CA PRO A 391 -17.32 11.39 -12.01
C PRO A 391 -17.26 11.52 -10.49
N THR A 392 -16.07 11.38 -9.90
CA THR A 392 -15.86 11.30 -8.45
C THR A 392 -15.72 12.66 -7.78
N TYR A 393 -15.52 13.72 -8.55
CA TYR A 393 -15.31 15.09 -8.11
C TYR A 393 -16.14 16.05 -8.97
N LYS A 394 -16.59 17.24 -8.52
CA LYS A 394 -16.59 17.78 -7.15
C LYS A 394 -18.01 17.78 -6.62
N TYR A 395 -18.25 17.14 -5.49
CA TYR A 395 -19.54 17.12 -4.83
C TYR A 395 -19.75 18.30 -3.88
N SER A 396 -21.01 18.68 -3.68
CA SER A 396 -21.39 19.55 -2.57
C SER A 396 -21.27 18.78 -1.25
N PHE A 397 -21.05 19.50 -0.14
CA PHE A 397 -20.91 18.89 1.17
C PHE A 397 -22.12 18.02 1.52
N ASN A 398 -21.87 16.78 1.94
CA ASN A 398 -22.89 15.80 2.36
C ASN A 398 -24.06 15.64 1.36
N SER A 399 -23.77 15.64 0.06
CA SER A 399 -24.77 15.63 -1.00
C SER A 399 -24.29 14.83 -2.22
N ASP A 400 -25.25 14.29 -2.99
CA ASP A 400 -25.00 13.68 -4.30
C ASP A 400 -25.07 14.70 -5.45
N ALA A 401 -25.34 15.97 -5.17
CA ALA A 401 -25.31 17.04 -6.15
C ALA A 401 -23.87 17.51 -6.40
N TYR A 402 -23.51 17.68 -7.68
CA TYR A 402 -22.22 18.29 -8.03
C TYR A 402 -22.16 19.77 -7.62
N ALA A 403 -21.00 20.20 -7.13
CA ALA A 403 -20.76 21.55 -6.66
C ALA A 403 -20.95 22.57 -7.79
N GLY A 404 -21.94 23.46 -7.62
CA GLY A 404 -22.28 24.49 -8.60
C GLY A 404 -23.62 24.30 -9.30
N GLU A 405 -24.36 23.21 -9.02
CA GLU A 405 -25.76 23.08 -9.45
C GLU A 405 -26.70 24.10 -8.78
N THR A 406 -26.38 24.51 -7.54
CA THR A 406 -27.20 25.41 -6.71
C THR A 406 -26.64 26.84 -6.59
N ALA A 407 -25.50 27.14 -7.23
CA ALA A 407 -24.81 28.42 -7.05
C ALA A 407 -25.18 29.46 -8.12
N THR A 408 -25.55 30.66 -7.68
CA THR A 408 -25.86 31.83 -8.53
C THR A 408 -24.61 32.46 -9.18
N SER A 409 -23.40 32.11 -8.75
CA SER A 409 -22.13 32.69 -9.21
C SER A 409 -21.26 31.70 -9.98
N LYS A 410 -20.94 32.04 -11.25
CA LYS A 410 -20.05 31.27 -12.14
C LYS A 410 -18.62 31.09 -11.59
N LYS A 411 -18.16 31.92 -10.64
CA LYS A 411 -16.75 31.95 -10.17
C LYS A 411 -16.33 30.75 -9.29
N LYS A 412 -17.26 30.01 -8.70
CA LYS A 412 -16.97 28.83 -7.84
C LYS A 412 -17.30 27.48 -8.48
N ARG A 413 -17.79 27.48 -9.72
CA ARG A 413 -18.23 26.26 -10.42
C ARG A 413 -17.03 25.43 -10.88
N ARG A 414 -17.04 24.13 -10.59
CA ARG A 414 -16.04 23.16 -11.07
C ARG A 414 -16.76 22.15 -11.95
N THR A 415 -16.16 21.82 -13.08
CA THR A 415 -16.68 20.75 -13.95
C THR A 415 -16.45 19.41 -13.26
N PRO A 416 -17.46 18.54 -13.19
CA PRO A 416 -17.26 17.18 -12.68
C PRO A 416 -16.15 16.45 -13.41
N ALA A 417 -15.39 15.61 -12.72
CA ALA A 417 -14.24 14.88 -13.27
C ALA A 417 -13.94 13.56 -12.53
N TRP A 418 -13.34 12.61 -13.25
CA TRP A 418 -12.72 11.42 -12.67
C TRP A 418 -11.28 11.75 -12.23
N CYS A 419 -11.17 12.40 -11.08
CA CYS A 419 -9.89 12.76 -10.48
C CYS A 419 -9.19 11.53 -9.86
N ASP A 420 -9.96 10.63 -9.26
CA ASP A 420 -9.50 9.51 -8.44
C ASP A 420 -9.40 8.24 -9.30
N ARG A 421 -8.18 7.69 -9.48
CA ARG A 421 -7.89 6.66 -10.51
C ARG A 421 -7.04 5.53 -9.97
N ILE A 422 -7.14 4.36 -10.59
CA ILE A 422 -6.32 3.18 -10.30
C ILE A 422 -5.83 2.57 -11.62
N LEU A 423 -4.52 2.57 -11.82
CA LEU A 423 -3.83 2.03 -13.00
C LEU A 423 -2.87 0.93 -12.57
N TRP A 424 -2.51 0.03 -13.49
CA TRP A 424 -1.52 -1.02 -13.21
C TRP A 424 -0.61 -1.29 -14.40
N ARG A 425 0.54 -1.90 -14.11
CA ARG A 425 1.52 -2.37 -15.07
C ARG A 425 2.15 -3.67 -14.61
N GLY A 426 2.40 -4.57 -15.56
CA GLY A 426 2.97 -5.89 -15.33
C GLY A 426 2.03 -7.00 -15.75
N ASP A 427 2.59 -8.14 -16.15
CA ASP A 427 1.85 -9.30 -16.62
C ASP A 427 1.18 -10.05 -15.45
N GLY A 428 0.16 -10.87 -15.74
CA GLY A 428 -0.51 -11.67 -14.71
C GLY A 428 -1.27 -10.84 -13.66
N ILE A 429 -1.74 -9.64 -14.03
CA ILE A 429 -2.63 -8.80 -13.22
C ILE A 429 -3.98 -8.72 -13.91
N MET A 430 -5.02 -9.22 -13.27
CA MET A 430 -6.40 -9.14 -13.74
C MET A 430 -7.23 -8.30 -12.77
N GLN A 431 -7.77 -7.18 -13.24
CA GLN A 431 -8.72 -6.37 -12.46
C GLN A 431 -10.10 -7.01 -12.53
N LEU A 432 -10.64 -7.41 -11.38
CA LEU A 432 -11.95 -8.04 -11.23
C LEU A 432 -13.08 -7.02 -11.10
N SER A 433 -12.80 -5.90 -10.43
CA SER A 433 -13.77 -4.84 -10.18
C SER A 433 -13.12 -3.48 -10.25
N TYR A 434 -13.89 -2.48 -10.67
CA TYR A 434 -13.49 -1.08 -10.64
C TYR A 434 -14.71 -0.20 -10.46
N TYR A 435 -14.87 0.37 -9.26
CA TYR A 435 -16.09 1.04 -8.87
C TYR A 435 -15.82 2.23 -7.95
N ARG A 436 -16.85 3.05 -7.78
CA ARG A 436 -16.88 4.18 -6.88
C ARG A 436 -17.75 3.84 -5.68
N GLY A 437 -17.28 4.18 -4.47
CA GLY A 437 -18.10 4.11 -3.26
C GLY A 437 -18.90 5.40 -3.06
N GLU A 438 -20.00 5.33 -2.32
CA GLU A 438 -20.98 6.42 -2.24
C GLU A 438 -20.86 7.29 -0.97
N SER A 439 -19.79 7.12 -0.21
CA SER A 439 -19.56 7.92 1.00
C SER A 439 -19.55 9.43 0.71
N ARG A 440 -20.40 10.17 1.43
CA ARG A 440 -20.54 11.63 1.31
C ARG A 440 -19.60 12.41 2.24
N PHE A 441 -18.64 11.72 2.88
CA PHE A 441 -17.71 12.32 3.83
C PHE A 441 -16.86 13.42 3.19
N SER A 442 -16.50 13.30 1.90
CA SER A 442 -15.68 14.28 1.16
C SER A 442 -16.42 14.86 -0.04
N ASP A 443 -15.88 15.92 -0.64
CA ASP A 443 -16.29 16.39 -1.98
C ASP A 443 -15.77 15.49 -3.10
N HIS A 444 -14.96 14.47 -2.76
CA HIS A 444 -14.67 13.32 -3.59
C HIS A 444 -15.39 12.07 -3.09
N ARG A 445 -15.73 11.19 -4.04
CA ARG A 445 -16.17 9.82 -3.76
C ARG A 445 -14.97 8.87 -3.79
N PRO A 446 -14.87 7.88 -2.87
CA PRO A 446 -13.80 6.90 -2.90
C PRO A 446 -13.86 6.05 -4.17
N VAL A 447 -12.69 5.61 -4.66
CA VAL A 447 -12.58 4.70 -5.81
C VAL A 447 -11.85 3.44 -5.39
N CYS A 448 -12.42 2.29 -5.73
CA CYS A 448 -11.97 0.97 -5.33
C CYS A 448 -11.79 0.07 -6.54
N GLY A 449 -10.84 -0.84 -6.47
CA GLY A 449 -10.69 -1.92 -7.43
C GLY A 449 -10.05 -3.14 -6.81
N THR A 450 -10.55 -4.31 -7.20
CA THR A 450 -10.01 -5.59 -6.75
C THR A 450 -9.28 -6.28 -7.89
N PHE A 451 -8.14 -6.88 -7.59
CA PHE A 451 -7.26 -7.54 -8.54
C PHE A 451 -7.01 -8.98 -8.13
N VAL A 452 -6.80 -9.87 -9.10
CA VAL A 452 -6.10 -11.14 -8.91
C VAL A 452 -4.75 -11.01 -9.59
N VAL A 453 -3.69 -11.29 -8.85
CA VAL A 453 -2.31 -11.16 -9.29
C VAL A 453 -1.56 -12.47 -9.14
N GLU A 454 -0.90 -12.91 -10.19
CA GLU A 454 -0.05 -14.10 -10.18
C GLU A 454 1.26 -13.83 -9.43
N VAL A 455 1.55 -14.67 -8.44
CA VAL A 455 2.76 -14.59 -7.60
C VAL A 455 3.58 -15.87 -7.75
N GLU A 456 4.88 -15.70 -8.00
CA GLU A 456 5.82 -16.81 -8.13
C GLU A 456 6.25 -17.32 -6.75
N VAL A 457 6.03 -18.61 -6.52
CA VAL A 457 6.35 -19.34 -5.28
C VAL A 457 7.39 -20.42 -5.56
N LEU A 458 8.38 -20.55 -4.68
CA LEU A 458 9.42 -21.58 -4.80
C LEU A 458 8.91 -22.93 -4.27
N ASN A 459 8.91 -23.98 -5.11
CA ASN A 459 8.57 -25.33 -4.67
C ASN A 459 9.65 -25.90 -3.76
N LYS A 460 9.34 -26.03 -2.47
CA LYS A 460 10.12 -26.83 -1.52
C LYS A 460 9.79 -28.31 -1.71
N LYS A 461 10.10 -28.92 -2.85
CA LYS A 461 10.12 -30.40 -2.90
C LYS A 461 11.21 -30.87 -1.93
N THR A 462 10.79 -31.60 -0.90
CA THR A 462 11.63 -32.20 0.13
C THR A 462 12.76 -32.97 -0.53
N LYS A 463 13.99 -32.45 -0.48
CA LYS A 463 15.17 -33.30 -0.65
C LYS A 463 15.28 -34.21 0.57
N ARG A 464 14.38 -35.18 0.71
CA ARG A 464 14.69 -36.44 1.40
C ARG A 464 15.65 -37.18 0.47
N ARG A 465 16.92 -36.79 0.46
CA ARG A 465 17.97 -37.73 0.05
C ARG A 465 18.04 -38.76 1.16
N SER A 466 17.63 -39.99 0.85
CA SER A 466 17.93 -41.14 1.70
C SER A 466 19.43 -41.17 1.94
N SER A 467 19.85 -41.05 3.19
CA SER A 467 21.14 -41.53 3.64
C SER A 467 21.18 -43.03 3.34
N ASN A 468 22.04 -43.43 2.39
CA ASN A 468 22.79 -44.70 2.36
C ASN A 468 23.21 -45.01 0.92
N ALA A 469 24.50 -44.82 0.64
CA ALA A 469 25.31 -45.73 -0.17
C ALA A 469 26.77 -45.24 -0.07
N ASP A 470 27.54 -45.92 0.78
CA ASP A 470 28.99 -45.96 0.70
C ASP A 470 29.40 -46.31 -0.74
N MET A 471 30.20 -45.46 -1.37
CA MET A 471 31.05 -45.89 -2.48
C MET A 471 32.50 -45.64 -2.10
N ARG A 472 33.15 -46.72 -1.68
CA ARG A 472 34.59 -46.82 -1.47
C ARG A 472 35.32 -46.54 -2.79
N ILE A 473 36.43 -45.82 -2.64
CA ILE A 473 37.43 -45.51 -3.66
C ILE A 473 38.03 -46.82 -4.18
N GLY A 474 38.05 -47.01 -5.50
CA GLY A 474 38.84 -48.03 -6.19
C GLY A 474 39.76 -47.34 -7.19
N ALA A 475 41.03 -47.17 -6.81
CA ALA A 475 42.10 -46.86 -7.75
C ALA A 475 42.49 -48.17 -8.44
N GLU A 476 42.43 -48.22 -9.77
CA GLU A 476 43.06 -49.30 -10.54
C GLU A 476 43.93 -48.73 -11.65
N GLU A 477 45.11 -49.33 -11.68
CA GLU A 477 46.36 -49.00 -12.32
C GLU A 477 46.38 -49.53 -13.76
N LEU A 478 46.72 -48.67 -14.73
CA LEU A 478 46.83 -49.06 -16.14
C LEU A 478 48.23 -49.62 -16.41
N LEU A 479 48.33 -50.94 -16.63
CA LEU A 479 49.48 -51.59 -17.28
C LEU A 479 49.05 -52.38 -18.54
N PRO A 480 49.95 -52.52 -19.53
CA PRO A 480 49.59 -52.74 -20.93
C PRO A 480 49.42 -54.23 -21.31
N ARG A 481 48.44 -54.51 -22.18
CA ARG A 481 48.25 -55.84 -22.79
C ARG A 481 49.20 -56.05 -23.97
N GLY A 482 49.99 -57.11 -23.89
CA GLY A 482 50.76 -57.67 -24.99
C GLY A 482 50.38 -59.12 -25.29
N LYS A 483 50.63 -59.52 -26.55
CA LYS A 483 50.52 -60.84 -27.21
C LYS A 483 49.10 -61.24 -27.63
N GLY A 484 48.81 -61.71 -28.84
CA GLY A 484 49.64 -62.06 -29.99
C GLY A 484 49.13 -63.36 -30.66
N LYS A 485 49.10 -63.35 -32.00
CA LYS A 485 49.07 -64.48 -32.96
C LYS A 485 47.75 -65.21 -33.27
N ALA A 486 47.40 -65.18 -34.56
CA ALA A 486 46.91 -66.26 -35.44
C ALA A 486 46.68 -65.64 -36.84
N LEU A 487 46.84 -66.27 -38.01
CA LEU A 487 47.55 -67.45 -38.50
C LEU A 487 47.62 -67.25 -40.04
N HIS A 488 48.51 -68.00 -40.67
CA HIS A 488 48.98 -68.03 -42.06
C HIS A 488 47.93 -68.22 -43.21
N GLU A 489 48.41 -67.96 -44.44
CA GLU A 489 47.96 -68.39 -45.80
C GLU A 489 46.92 -67.49 -46.51
N MET A 490 47.08 -67.00 -47.75
CA MET A 490 48.05 -67.18 -48.85
C MET A 490 48.47 -65.82 -49.44
#